data_AF-A0A7T4X3H3-F1
#
_entry.id   AF-A0A7T4X3H3-F1
#
_cell.length_a   1.000
_cell.length_b   1.000
_cell.length_c   1.000
_cell.angle_alpha   90.00
_cell.angle_beta   90.00
_cell.angle_gamma   90.00
#
_symmetry.space_group_name_H-M   'P 1'
#
loop_
_entity.id
_entity.type
_entity.pdbx_description
1 polymer ?
#
loop_
_entity_poly.entity_id
_entity_poly.type
_entity_poly.pdbx_seq_one_letter_code
_entity_poly.pdbx_strand_id
1 'polypeptide(L)'
;MSTANKDSIRIAFAYLSFIVGAGFTTGQEILQFFVNYGKFSLVGAIISGLIVIFATRQVAKVGYRLEAESYDISLNAMFGPIVGRIIDYLLIFFLYGTTIIMIAGGGAAFYDGFGVPTWLGSLIIVLLLFVVLQVKFDSILSILGAVTPLLVITVLVIAGYNILNPSVPFSEVNQHTDIFTTPTRSWWWDAITYGGLIIGNSFSFLTIVGAEADRHKIARRGALYGGVIFSVLLLIMVAGILSNIQEANTVELPTLLMAEQIHPVLMYTMATVMVAVIFNSCVGMLYPLLNRFTAPNSKPYRLLLFILLILGYLFSFVGFADLVNTVYPLFGYIGLFITLALLIRWITNKTSKKKLM
;
A
#
# COMPACT_ATOMS: atom_id res chain seq x y z
N MET A 1 -24.10 -16.26 -4.50
CA MET A 1 -23.54 -15.00 -3.97
C MET A 1 -24.26 -13.82 -4.62
N SER A 2 -24.86 -12.89 -3.87
CA SER A 2 -25.57 -11.74 -4.45
C SER A 2 -24.61 -10.83 -5.23
N THR A 3 -25.10 -10.11 -6.25
CA THR A 3 -24.31 -9.16 -7.06
C THR A 3 -23.55 -8.16 -6.18
N ALA A 4 -24.23 -7.54 -5.23
CA ALA A 4 -23.61 -6.61 -4.28
C ALA A 4 -22.46 -7.20 -3.44
N ASN A 5 -22.45 -8.52 -3.18
CA ASN A 5 -21.34 -9.16 -2.50
C ASN A 5 -20.15 -9.41 -3.45
N LYS A 6 -20.41 -9.68 -4.74
CA LYS A 6 -19.36 -9.80 -5.76
C LYS A 6 -18.65 -8.46 -5.96
N ASP A 7 -19.41 -7.36 -6.06
CA ASP A 7 -18.84 -6.02 -6.24
C ASP A 7 -18.03 -5.57 -5.03
N SER A 8 -18.51 -5.90 -3.82
CA SER A 8 -17.75 -5.66 -2.59
C SER A 8 -16.41 -6.40 -2.58
N ILE A 9 -16.37 -7.65 -3.10
CA ILE A 9 -15.11 -8.41 -3.20
C ILE A 9 -14.19 -7.85 -4.27
N ARG A 10 -14.73 -7.44 -5.43
CA ARG A 10 -13.94 -6.78 -6.48
C ARG A 10 -13.25 -5.53 -5.94
N ILE A 11 -13.98 -4.68 -5.20
CA ILE A 11 -13.41 -3.52 -4.51
C ILE A 11 -12.38 -3.95 -3.47
N ALA A 12 -12.67 -4.96 -2.66
CA ALA A 12 -11.74 -5.46 -1.65
C ALA A 12 -10.41 -5.94 -2.26
N PHE A 13 -10.47 -6.64 -3.40
CA PHE A 13 -9.29 -7.13 -4.09
C PHE A 13 -8.51 -6.00 -4.77
N ALA A 14 -9.18 -5.06 -5.44
CA ALA A 14 -8.52 -3.90 -6.02
C ALA A 14 -7.83 -3.06 -4.93
N TYR A 15 -8.52 -2.86 -3.80
CA TYR A 15 -7.96 -2.17 -2.64
C TYR A 15 -6.73 -2.91 -2.09
N LEU A 16 -6.84 -4.23 -1.88
CA LEU A 16 -5.76 -5.04 -1.33
C LEU A 16 -4.52 -5.04 -2.23
N SER A 17 -4.69 -5.15 -3.55
CA SER A 17 -3.55 -5.15 -4.47
C SER A 17 -2.77 -3.84 -4.49
N PHE A 18 -3.42 -2.75 -4.12
CA PHE A 18 -2.83 -1.44 -4.16
C PHE A 18 -2.09 -1.11 -2.86
N ILE A 19 -2.70 -1.43 -1.71
CA ILE A 19 -2.11 -1.14 -0.38
C ILE A 19 -1.00 -2.09 0.01
N VAL A 20 -1.07 -3.34 -0.45
CA VAL A 20 0.06 -4.25 -0.38
C VAL A 20 0.97 -3.77 -1.49
N GLY A 21 1.97 -2.95 -1.16
CA GLY A 21 2.92 -2.40 -2.13
C GLY A 21 4.24 -3.14 -2.19
N ALA A 22 5.27 -2.50 -2.76
CA ALA A 22 6.62 -3.06 -2.81
C ALA A 22 7.10 -3.47 -1.42
N GLY A 23 7.13 -2.56 -0.45
CA GLY A 23 7.74 -2.86 0.83
C GLY A 23 7.03 -3.95 1.64
N PHE A 24 5.71 -4.13 1.46
CA PHE A 24 4.99 -5.28 2.00
C PHE A 24 5.41 -6.58 1.30
N THR A 25 5.40 -6.59 -0.04
CA THR A 25 5.69 -7.81 -0.81
C THR A 25 7.15 -8.20 -0.71
N THR A 26 8.09 -7.26 -0.74
CA THR A 26 9.52 -7.51 -0.52
C THR A 26 9.85 -7.87 0.92
N GLY A 27 9.00 -7.45 1.87
CA GLY A 27 9.19 -7.63 3.31
C GLY A 27 10.03 -6.55 3.98
N GLN A 28 10.56 -5.57 3.23
CA GLN A 28 11.40 -4.50 3.77
C GLN A 28 10.66 -3.58 4.73
N GLU A 29 9.45 -3.12 4.38
CA GLU A 29 8.64 -2.31 5.29
C GLU A 29 8.26 -3.12 6.53
N ILE A 30 7.98 -4.41 6.35
CA ILE A 30 7.62 -5.30 7.47
C ILE A 30 8.79 -5.47 8.42
N LEU A 31 10.00 -5.58 7.89
CA LEU A 31 11.23 -5.72 8.63
C LEU A 31 11.53 -4.47 9.49
N GLN A 32 11.46 -3.29 8.86
CA GLN A 32 11.75 -1.99 9.49
C GLN A 32 10.68 -1.56 10.50
N PHE A 33 9.40 -1.69 10.18
CA PHE A 33 8.31 -1.20 11.04
C PHE A 33 7.89 -2.21 12.12
N PHE A 34 8.19 -3.51 11.93
CA PHE A 34 7.74 -4.55 12.84
C PHE A 34 8.85 -5.51 13.26
N VAL A 35 9.41 -6.33 12.37
CA VAL A 35 10.18 -7.53 12.75
C VAL A 35 11.40 -7.22 13.62
N ASN A 36 12.07 -6.09 13.39
CA ASN A 36 13.22 -5.67 14.21
C ASN A 36 12.85 -5.15 15.61
N TYR A 37 11.58 -5.27 16.02
CA TYR A 37 11.12 -5.17 17.40
C TYR A 37 10.92 -6.52 18.10
N GLY A 38 11.25 -7.63 17.43
CA GLY A 38 11.25 -8.98 17.98
C GLY A 38 9.85 -9.44 18.41
N LYS A 39 9.67 -9.82 19.68
CA LYS A 39 8.37 -10.32 20.15
C LYS A 39 7.24 -9.28 20.06
N PHE A 40 7.57 -7.99 20.11
CA PHE A 40 6.57 -6.91 20.03
C PHE A 40 6.04 -6.68 18.60
N SER A 41 6.66 -7.25 17.58
CA SER A 41 6.26 -7.12 16.18
C SER A 41 4.81 -7.55 15.94
N LEU A 42 4.37 -8.65 16.58
CA LEU A 42 3.01 -9.17 16.45
C LEU A 42 1.97 -8.21 17.04
N VAL A 43 2.28 -7.61 18.20
CA VAL A 43 1.39 -6.62 18.83
C VAL A 43 1.32 -5.36 17.97
N GLY A 44 2.46 -4.90 17.45
CA GLY A 44 2.52 -3.80 16.50
C GLY A 44 1.66 -4.04 15.26
N ALA A 45 1.79 -5.22 14.63
CA ALA A 45 1.01 -5.60 13.46
C ALA A 45 -0.51 -5.57 13.71
N ILE A 46 -0.94 -6.03 14.90
CA ILE A 46 -2.35 -5.96 15.31
C ILE A 46 -2.81 -4.49 15.44
N ILE A 47 -2.01 -3.63 16.07
CA ILE A 47 -2.34 -2.20 16.22
C ILE A 47 -2.50 -1.55 14.83
N SER A 48 -1.52 -1.71 13.94
CA SER A 48 -1.60 -1.17 12.58
C SER A 48 -2.78 -1.74 11.82
N GLY A 49 -3.04 -3.04 11.97
CA GLY A 49 -4.16 -3.71 11.34
C GLY A 49 -5.52 -3.15 11.78
N LEU A 50 -5.68 -2.82 13.06
CA LEU A 50 -6.90 -2.20 13.58
C LEU A 50 -7.08 -0.77 13.04
N ILE A 51 -6.00 0.01 12.96
CA ILE A 51 -5.99 1.35 12.37
C ILE A 51 -6.44 1.28 10.91
N VAL A 52 -5.83 0.39 10.12
CA VAL A 52 -6.15 0.21 8.70
C VAL A 52 -7.59 -0.25 8.51
N ILE A 53 -8.06 -1.27 9.24
CA ILE A 53 -9.46 -1.73 9.17
C ILE A 53 -10.45 -0.59 9.43
N PHE A 54 -10.17 0.23 10.44
CA PHE A 54 -11.04 1.36 10.80
C PHE A 54 -11.02 2.44 9.73
N ALA A 55 -9.84 2.95 9.40
CA ALA A 55 -9.66 4.16 8.62
C ALA A 55 -10.09 3.95 7.17
N THR A 56 -9.71 2.83 6.55
CA THR A 56 -10.06 2.49 5.15
C THR A 56 -11.56 2.47 4.92
N ARG A 57 -12.29 1.85 5.85
CA ARG A 57 -13.75 1.83 5.88
C ARG A 57 -14.33 3.24 5.99
N GLN A 58 -13.72 4.15 6.77
CA GLN A 58 -14.21 5.52 6.86
C GLN A 58 -13.90 6.31 5.60
N VAL A 59 -12.69 6.19 5.03
CA VAL A 59 -12.29 6.87 3.80
C VAL A 59 -13.23 6.51 2.65
N ALA A 60 -13.50 5.22 2.42
CA ALA A 60 -14.41 4.78 1.36
C ALA A 60 -15.85 5.30 1.56
N LYS A 61 -16.31 5.41 2.82
CA LYS A 61 -17.62 6.03 3.11
C LYS A 61 -17.63 7.52 2.81
N VAL A 62 -16.55 8.24 3.11
CA VAL A 62 -16.43 9.67 2.81
C VAL A 62 -16.49 9.89 1.31
N GLY A 63 -15.70 9.12 0.55
CA GLY A 63 -15.73 9.14 -0.92
C GLY A 63 -17.13 8.90 -1.48
N TYR A 64 -17.82 7.84 -1.04
CA TYR A 64 -19.19 7.53 -1.48
C TYR A 64 -20.17 8.68 -1.20
N ARG A 65 -20.13 9.25 -0.01
CA ARG A 65 -21.12 10.27 0.39
C ARG A 65 -20.93 11.61 -0.31
N LEU A 66 -19.68 11.92 -0.67
CA LEU A 66 -19.33 13.16 -1.35
C LEU A 66 -19.41 13.03 -2.87
N GLU A 67 -19.62 11.82 -3.40
CA GLU A 67 -19.53 11.55 -4.85
C GLU A 67 -18.23 12.14 -5.41
N ALA A 68 -17.13 11.93 -4.67
CA ALA A 68 -15.88 12.62 -4.89
C ALA A 68 -15.19 12.12 -6.17
N GLU A 69 -15.40 12.83 -7.28
CA GLU A 69 -14.72 12.56 -8.55
C GLU A 69 -13.19 12.72 -8.43
N SER A 70 -12.73 13.62 -7.57
CA SER A 70 -11.33 13.80 -7.18
C SER A 70 -11.18 13.81 -5.66
N TYR A 71 -10.03 13.34 -5.15
CA TYR A 71 -9.84 13.16 -3.71
C TYR A 71 -9.79 14.47 -2.91
N ASP A 72 -9.46 15.60 -3.55
CA ASP A 72 -9.40 16.91 -2.90
C ASP A 72 -10.78 17.40 -2.44
N ILE A 73 -11.86 16.96 -3.09
CA ILE A 73 -13.24 17.17 -2.62
C ILE A 73 -13.40 16.62 -1.20
N SER A 74 -12.88 15.40 -0.97
CA SER A 74 -12.91 14.75 0.34
C SER A 74 -12.04 15.49 1.37
N LEU A 75 -10.87 15.97 0.98
CA LEU A 75 -10.00 16.74 1.88
C LEU A 75 -10.63 18.08 2.29
N ASN A 76 -11.12 18.85 1.31
CA ASN A 76 -11.72 20.15 1.57
C ASN A 76 -13.00 20.02 2.41
N ALA A 77 -13.80 18.97 2.20
CA ALA A 77 -14.96 18.68 3.03
C ALA A 77 -14.59 18.26 4.47
N MET A 78 -13.45 17.62 4.67
CA MET A 78 -12.99 17.17 6.00
C MET A 78 -12.28 18.28 6.80
N PHE A 79 -11.49 19.11 6.12
CA PHE A 79 -10.53 20.02 6.76
C PHE A 79 -10.77 21.50 6.44
N GLY A 80 -11.75 21.81 5.58
CA GLY A 80 -11.95 23.14 5.03
C GLY A 80 -10.96 23.51 3.92
N PRO A 81 -11.13 24.66 3.27
CA PRO A 81 -10.43 25.01 2.04
C PRO A 81 -8.93 25.30 2.22
N ILE A 82 -8.49 25.68 3.42
CA ILE A 82 -7.08 26.02 3.69
C ILE A 82 -6.30 24.76 4.05
N VAL A 83 -6.68 24.10 5.15
CA VAL A 83 -5.98 22.90 5.64
C VAL A 83 -6.15 21.74 4.64
N GLY A 84 -7.33 21.58 4.03
CA GLY A 84 -7.57 20.59 2.99
C GLY A 84 -6.63 20.75 1.79
N ARG A 85 -6.39 22.00 1.36
CA ARG A 85 -5.45 22.31 0.26
C ARG A 85 -3.99 22.07 0.64
N ILE A 86 -3.59 22.35 1.88
CA ILE A 86 -2.22 22.03 2.34
C ILE A 86 -2.00 20.51 2.29
N ILE A 87 -2.94 19.73 2.82
CA ILE A 87 -2.87 18.26 2.80
C ILE A 87 -2.88 17.74 1.37
N ASP A 88 -3.70 18.31 0.49
CA ASP A 88 -3.76 17.95 -0.93
C ASP A 88 -2.39 18.04 -1.61
N TYR A 89 -1.69 19.18 -1.49
CA TYR A 89 -0.36 19.34 -2.08
C TYR A 89 0.70 18.44 -1.43
N LEU A 90 0.57 18.15 -0.13
CA LEU A 90 1.42 17.16 0.51
C LEU A 90 1.17 15.76 -0.08
N LEU A 91 -0.10 15.34 -0.23
CA LEU A 91 -0.43 14.06 -0.86
C LEU A 91 0.11 13.98 -2.29
N ILE A 92 0.01 15.05 -3.10
CA ILE A 92 0.59 15.08 -4.44
C ILE A 92 2.09 14.79 -4.42
N PHE A 93 2.82 15.48 -3.54
CA PHE A 93 4.26 15.30 -3.38
C PHE A 93 4.61 13.85 -2.98
N PHE A 94 3.92 13.32 -1.96
CA PHE A 94 4.20 11.98 -1.45
C PHE A 94 3.77 10.87 -2.42
N LEU A 95 2.61 10.98 -3.09
CA LEU A 95 2.14 10.01 -4.08
C LEU A 95 3.09 9.92 -5.27
N TYR A 96 3.57 11.07 -5.77
CA TYR A 96 4.53 11.07 -6.86
C TYR A 96 5.90 10.56 -6.41
N GLY A 97 6.41 11.02 -5.27
CA GLY A 97 7.68 10.54 -4.70
C GLY A 97 7.67 9.01 -4.49
N THR A 98 6.58 8.47 -3.95
CA THR A 98 6.41 7.03 -3.76
C THR A 98 6.28 6.30 -5.08
N THR A 99 5.67 6.90 -6.11
CA THR A 99 5.66 6.32 -7.46
C THR A 99 7.08 6.16 -8.03
N ILE A 100 7.95 7.17 -7.86
CA ILE A 100 9.35 7.10 -8.32
C ILE A 100 10.09 5.96 -7.61
N ILE A 101 9.92 5.87 -6.30
CA ILE A 101 10.45 4.80 -5.44
C ILE A 101 9.97 3.43 -5.97
N MET A 102 8.69 3.29 -6.30
CA MET A 102 8.14 2.03 -6.82
C MET A 102 8.68 1.68 -8.22
N ILE A 103 8.89 2.65 -9.12
CA ILE A 103 9.50 2.40 -10.43
C ILE A 103 10.95 1.88 -10.28
N ALA A 104 11.71 2.44 -9.34
CA ALA A 104 13.06 1.96 -9.01
C ALA A 104 13.02 0.55 -8.40
N GLY A 105 12.19 0.34 -7.38
CA GLY A 105 12.03 -0.95 -6.70
C GLY A 105 11.52 -2.05 -7.64
N GLY A 106 10.70 -1.70 -8.62
CA GLY A 106 10.26 -2.64 -9.64
C GLY A 106 11.35 -3.04 -10.61
N GLY A 107 12.26 -2.12 -10.96
CA GLY A 107 13.49 -2.45 -11.69
C GLY A 107 14.37 -3.42 -10.91
N ALA A 108 14.53 -3.21 -9.61
CA ALA A 108 15.29 -4.11 -8.75
C ALA A 108 14.63 -5.50 -8.65
N ALA A 109 13.31 -5.57 -8.47
CA ALA A 109 12.58 -6.84 -8.46
C ALA A 109 12.73 -7.63 -9.77
N PHE A 110 12.80 -6.93 -10.92
CA PHE A 110 13.09 -7.56 -12.21
C PHE A 110 14.50 -8.14 -12.28
N TYR A 111 15.49 -7.44 -11.70
CA TYR A 111 16.86 -7.88 -11.64
C TYR A 111 17.02 -9.10 -10.72
N ASP A 112 16.55 -9.01 -9.48
CA ASP A 112 16.70 -10.09 -8.49
C ASP A 112 15.87 -11.32 -8.85
N GLY A 113 14.71 -11.12 -9.47
CA GLY A 113 13.82 -12.22 -9.84
C GLY A 113 14.17 -12.92 -11.16
N PHE A 114 14.64 -12.17 -12.15
CA PHE A 114 14.76 -12.66 -13.53
C PHE A 114 16.11 -12.34 -14.20
N GLY A 115 17.02 -11.65 -13.52
CA GLY A 115 18.29 -11.19 -14.08
C GLY A 115 18.14 -10.08 -15.13
N VAL A 116 16.97 -9.43 -15.22
CA VAL A 116 16.73 -8.34 -16.17
C VAL A 116 17.42 -7.07 -15.65
N PRO A 117 18.23 -6.37 -16.45
CA PRO A 117 18.88 -5.14 -16.01
C PRO A 117 17.88 -4.13 -15.43
N THR A 118 18.20 -3.53 -14.29
CA THR A 118 17.31 -2.65 -13.52
C THR A 118 16.69 -1.55 -14.36
N TRP A 119 17.48 -0.88 -15.22
CA TRP A 119 17.00 0.18 -16.12
C TRP A 119 15.91 -0.31 -17.07
N LEU A 120 16.04 -1.54 -17.59
CA LEU A 120 15.09 -2.14 -18.52
C LEU A 120 13.82 -2.56 -17.77
N GLY A 121 13.95 -3.12 -16.57
CA GLY A 121 12.82 -3.43 -15.70
C GLY A 121 11.98 -2.20 -15.36
N SER A 122 12.62 -1.10 -14.95
CA SER A 122 11.95 0.18 -14.70
C SER A 122 11.29 0.75 -15.97
N LEU A 123 11.93 0.62 -17.13
CA LEU A 123 11.36 1.05 -18.41
C LEU A 123 10.10 0.25 -18.77
N ILE A 124 10.11 -1.07 -18.57
CA ILE A 124 8.95 -1.94 -18.80
C ILE A 124 7.76 -1.49 -17.95
N ILE A 125 7.98 -1.21 -16.66
CA ILE A 125 6.94 -0.72 -15.75
C ILE A 125 6.37 0.60 -16.24
N VAL A 126 7.23 1.55 -16.62
CA VAL A 126 6.82 2.86 -17.13
C VAL A 126 5.97 2.74 -18.40
N LEU A 127 6.36 1.89 -19.34
CA LEU A 127 5.58 1.64 -20.55
C LEU A 127 4.22 1.01 -20.25
N LEU A 128 4.18 0.03 -19.34
CA LEU A 128 2.91 -0.58 -18.90
C LEU A 128 2.00 0.44 -18.20
N LEU A 129 2.57 1.34 -17.38
CA LEU A 129 1.82 2.40 -16.71
C LEU A 129 1.18 3.34 -17.72
N PHE A 130 1.93 3.72 -18.76
CA PHE A 130 1.41 4.58 -19.82
C PHE A 130 0.21 3.92 -20.52
N VAL A 131 0.26 2.62 -20.80
CA VAL A 131 -0.84 1.89 -21.44
C VAL A 131 -2.04 1.75 -20.51
N VAL A 132 -1.82 1.29 -19.28
CA VAL A 132 -2.92 0.96 -18.35
C VAL A 132 -3.61 2.21 -17.83
N LEU A 133 -2.90 3.31 -17.56
CA LEU A 133 -3.56 4.54 -17.09
C LEU A 133 -4.42 5.23 -18.14
N GLN A 134 -4.47 4.72 -19.38
CA GLN A 134 -5.39 5.19 -20.42
C GLN A 134 -6.69 4.37 -20.52
N VAL A 135 -6.85 3.31 -19.74
CA VAL A 135 -8.10 2.53 -19.72
C VAL A 135 -9.14 3.18 -18.80
N LYS A 136 -10.40 2.74 -18.90
CA LYS A 136 -11.47 3.21 -18.01
C LYS A 136 -11.21 2.77 -16.57
N PHE A 137 -11.67 3.56 -15.60
CA PHE A 137 -11.46 3.28 -14.17
C PHE A 137 -11.93 1.88 -13.74
N ASP A 138 -13.06 1.40 -14.26
CA ASP A 138 -13.52 0.02 -14.06
C ASP A 138 -12.47 -1.04 -14.47
N SER A 139 -11.85 -0.84 -15.62
CA SER A 139 -10.81 -1.75 -16.12
C SER A 139 -9.56 -1.68 -15.25
N ILE A 140 -9.20 -0.49 -14.73
CA ILE A 140 -8.14 -0.32 -13.73
C ILE A 140 -8.44 -1.16 -12.49
N LEU A 141 -9.65 -1.07 -11.93
CA LEU A 141 -10.05 -1.87 -10.77
C LEU A 141 -9.97 -3.38 -11.03
N SER A 142 -10.33 -3.81 -12.24
CA SER A 142 -10.24 -5.22 -12.63
C SER A 142 -8.78 -5.70 -12.75
N ILE A 143 -7.88 -4.89 -13.31
CA ILE A 143 -6.45 -5.20 -13.41
C ILE A 143 -5.84 -5.31 -12.01
N LEU A 144 -6.11 -4.32 -11.14
CA LEU A 144 -5.68 -4.34 -9.74
C LEU A 144 -6.18 -5.60 -9.03
N GLY A 145 -7.47 -5.89 -9.12
CA GLY A 145 -8.09 -7.01 -8.42
C GLY A 145 -7.63 -8.40 -8.91
N ALA A 146 -7.12 -8.52 -10.13
CA ALA A 146 -6.67 -9.79 -10.71
C ALA A 146 -5.36 -10.31 -10.09
N VAL A 147 -4.50 -9.42 -9.60
CA VAL A 147 -3.19 -9.78 -9.00
C VAL A 147 -3.37 -10.30 -7.57
N THR A 148 -4.38 -9.82 -6.86
CA THR A 148 -4.60 -10.11 -5.43
C THR A 148 -4.69 -11.60 -5.08
N PRO A 149 -5.44 -12.46 -5.79
CA PRO A 149 -5.54 -13.87 -5.42
C PRO A 149 -4.19 -14.58 -5.45
N LEU A 150 -3.37 -14.30 -6.48
CA LEU A 150 -2.03 -14.86 -6.60
C LEU A 150 -1.12 -14.39 -5.48
N LEU A 151 -1.16 -13.09 -5.17
CA LEU A 151 -0.44 -12.49 -4.04
C LEU A 151 -0.81 -13.19 -2.72
N VAL A 152 -2.11 -13.29 -2.40
CA VAL A 152 -2.61 -13.89 -1.15
C VAL A 152 -2.12 -15.33 -1.02
N ILE A 153 -2.26 -16.14 -2.07
CA ILE A 153 -1.85 -17.55 -2.03
C ILE A 153 -0.33 -17.66 -1.83
N THR A 154 0.44 -16.90 -2.61
CA THR A 154 1.92 -16.95 -2.57
C THR A 154 2.43 -16.56 -1.19
N VAL A 155 1.91 -15.47 -0.62
CA VAL A 155 2.25 -15.02 0.75
C VAL A 155 1.87 -16.06 1.79
N LEU A 156 0.66 -16.64 1.73
CA LEU A 156 0.23 -17.64 2.69
C LEU A 156 1.11 -18.90 2.66
N VAL A 157 1.53 -19.33 1.46
CA VAL A 157 2.43 -20.48 1.30
C VAL A 157 3.82 -20.17 1.89
N ILE A 158 4.43 -19.06 1.48
CA ILE A 158 5.80 -18.71 1.91
C ILE A 158 5.85 -18.44 3.42
N ALA A 159 5.00 -17.54 3.91
CA ALA A 159 5.00 -17.18 5.32
C ALA A 159 4.51 -18.36 6.19
N GLY A 160 3.50 -19.10 5.74
CA GLY A 160 3.00 -20.27 6.46
C GLY A 160 4.05 -21.37 6.60
N TYR A 161 4.79 -21.68 5.53
CA TYR A 161 5.90 -22.64 5.58
C TYR A 161 6.96 -22.24 6.60
N ASN A 162 7.35 -20.96 6.60
CA ASN A 162 8.37 -20.40 7.48
C ASN A 162 7.94 -20.31 8.94
N ILE A 163 6.64 -20.10 9.21
CA ILE A 163 6.08 -20.20 10.57
C ILE A 163 6.17 -21.65 11.09
N LEU A 164 5.90 -22.63 10.22
CA LEU A 164 5.92 -24.05 10.59
C LEU A 164 7.34 -24.64 10.66
N ASN A 165 8.30 -24.03 9.97
CA ASN A 165 9.70 -24.44 9.93
C ASN A 165 10.62 -23.24 10.26
N PRO A 166 10.58 -22.71 11.50
CA PRO A 166 11.35 -21.52 11.86
C PRO A 166 12.85 -21.85 11.91
N SER A 167 13.68 -21.00 11.29
CA SER A 167 15.14 -21.05 11.46
C SER A 167 15.58 -20.48 12.81
N VAL A 168 14.81 -19.54 13.36
CA VAL A 168 15.04 -18.95 14.69
C VAL A 168 13.87 -19.29 15.63
N PRO A 169 14.11 -19.96 16.77
CA PRO A 169 13.07 -20.20 17.76
C PRO A 169 12.46 -18.89 18.28
N PHE A 170 11.14 -18.86 18.51
CA PHE A 170 10.46 -17.66 19.01
C PHE A 170 11.03 -17.12 20.34
N SER A 171 11.64 -17.99 21.16
CA SER A 171 12.33 -17.58 22.39
C SER A 171 13.53 -16.66 22.12
N GLU A 172 14.19 -16.84 20.98
CA GLU A 172 15.50 -16.27 20.62
C GLU A 172 15.40 -15.10 19.64
N VAL A 173 14.24 -14.83 19.04
CA VAL A 173 14.06 -13.77 18.02
C VAL A 173 14.61 -12.40 18.43
N ASN A 174 14.53 -12.03 19.71
CA ASN A 174 15.04 -10.75 20.22
C ASN A 174 16.59 -10.63 20.15
N GLN A 175 17.31 -11.74 19.99
CA GLN A 175 18.77 -11.76 19.85
C GLN A 175 19.22 -11.43 18.42
N HIS A 176 18.30 -11.52 17.45
CA HIS A 176 18.56 -11.35 16.02
C HIS A 176 17.95 -10.06 15.46
N THR A 177 17.36 -9.21 16.29
CA THR A 177 16.77 -7.93 15.88
C THR A 177 17.86 -6.89 15.61
N ASP A 178 17.66 -6.07 14.58
CA ASP A 178 18.44 -4.85 14.37
C ASP A 178 17.59 -3.60 14.62
N ILE A 179 17.59 -3.13 15.87
CA ILE A 179 16.81 -1.94 16.28
C ILE A 179 17.28 -0.65 15.59
N PHE A 180 18.48 -0.61 15.01
CA PHE A 180 19.00 0.60 14.36
C PHE A 180 18.45 0.80 12.96
N THR A 181 17.89 -0.26 12.37
CA THR A 181 17.18 -0.21 11.08
C THR A 181 15.73 0.26 11.23
N THR A 182 15.22 0.40 12.45
CA THR A 182 13.83 0.84 12.66
C THR A 182 13.70 2.36 12.65
N PRO A 183 12.57 2.91 12.15
CA PRO A 183 12.41 4.36 11.98
C PRO A 183 12.58 5.19 13.26
N THR A 184 11.93 4.79 14.37
CA THR A 184 11.94 5.59 15.62
C THR A 184 12.44 4.84 16.84
N ARG A 185 12.79 3.54 16.70
CA ARG A 185 13.18 2.66 17.81
C ARG A 185 12.07 2.48 18.87
N SER A 186 10.84 2.82 18.52
CA SER A 186 9.66 2.72 19.35
C SER A 186 8.61 1.85 18.65
N TRP A 187 8.51 0.58 19.05
CA TRP A 187 7.67 -0.41 18.38
C TRP A 187 6.20 0.03 18.23
N TRP A 188 5.66 0.67 19.26
CA TRP A 188 4.25 1.09 19.26
C TRP A 188 4.03 2.31 18.38
N TRP A 189 5.00 3.23 18.32
CA TRP A 189 4.90 4.43 17.49
C TRP A 189 5.10 4.10 16.02
N ASP A 190 6.04 3.21 15.70
CA ASP A 190 6.24 2.73 14.33
C ASP A 190 5.04 1.92 13.84
N ALA A 191 4.44 1.08 14.70
CA ALA A 191 3.19 0.41 14.37
C ALA A 191 2.04 1.39 14.06
N ILE A 192 1.86 2.42 14.89
CA ILE A 192 0.83 3.45 14.65
C ILE A 192 1.15 4.19 13.34
N THR A 193 2.39 4.62 13.16
CA THR A 193 2.87 5.35 11.98
C THR A 193 2.72 4.55 10.70
N TYR A 194 2.98 3.24 10.71
CA TYR A 194 2.73 2.35 9.58
C TYR A 194 1.24 2.29 9.22
N GLY A 195 0.36 2.21 10.22
CA GLY A 195 -1.08 2.36 9.99
C GLY A 195 -1.41 3.68 9.30
N GLY A 196 -0.78 4.77 9.74
CA GLY A 196 -0.85 6.07 9.06
C GLY A 196 -0.33 6.02 7.63
N LEU A 197 0.82 5.41 7.37
CA LEU A 197 1.45 5.33 6.06
C LEU A 197 0.53 4.68 5.04
N ILE A 198 -0.08 3.55 5.41
CA ILE A 198 -1.08 2.86 4.58
C ILE A 198 -2.27 3.78 4.26
N ILE A 199 -2.74 4.57 5.22
CA ILE A 199 -3.86 5.51 4.98
C ILE A 199 -3.43 6.71 4.16
N GLY A 200 -2.26 7.30 4.41
CA GLY A 200 -1.73 8.40 3.62
C GLY A 200 -1.60 7.99 2.15
N ASN A 201 -1.00 6.82 1.91
CA ASN A 201 -0.83 6.28 0.57
C ASN A 201 -2.18 5.96 -0.09
N SER A 202 -3.12 5.40 0.68
CA SER A 202 -4.36 4.91 0.11
C SER A 202 -5.54 5.87 0.08
N PHE A 203 -5.45 7.01 0.77
CA PHE A 203 -6.56 7.95 0.92
C PHE A 203 -7.13 8.41 -0.42
N SER A 204 -6.25 8.88 -1.31
CA SER A 204 -6.66 9.47 -2.58
C SER A 204 -7.33 8.47 -3.50
N PHE A 205 -6.83 7.23 -3.55
CA PHE A 205 -7.44 6.19 -4.34
C PHE A 205 -8.75 5.67 -3.72
N LEU A 206 -8.76 5.43 -2.40
CA LEU A 206 -9.93 4.92 -1.68
C LEU A 206 -11.14 5.85 -1.72
N THR A 207 -10.93 7.16 -1.75
CA THR A 207 -12.03 8.13 -1.88
C THR A 207 -12.71 8.00 -3.25
N ILE A 208 -11.93 7.89 -4.33
CA ILE A 208 -12.46 7.67 -5.69
C ILE A 208 -13.16 6.31 -5.80
N VAL A 209 -12.54 5.24 -5.30
CA VAL A 209 -13.17 3.90 -5.26
C VAL A 209 -14.48 3.92 -4.47
N GLY A 210 -14.53 4.68 -3.38
CA GLY A 210 -15.73 4.89 -2.59
C GLY A 210 -16.84 5.59 -3.37
N ALA A 211 -16.50 6.64 -4.12
CA ALA A 211 -17.42 7.42 -4.95
C ALA A 211 -18.04 6.58 -6.07
N GLU A 212 -17.26 5.69 -6.69
CA GLU A 212 -17.72 4.86 -7.81
C GLU A 212 -18.62 3.68 -7.39
N ALA A 213 -18.66 3.35 -6.10
CA ALA A 213 -19.45 2.20 -5.66
C ALA A 213 -20.96 2.48 -5.78
N ASP A 214 -21.74 1.60 -6.40
CA ASP A 214 -23.20 1.78 -6.59
C ASP A 214 -24.00 2.05 -5.31
N ARG A 215 -23.52 1.53 -4.16
CA ARG A 215 -24.24 1.59 -2.89
C ARG A 215 -23.26 1.83 -1.76
N HIS A 216 -23.68 2.64 -0.79
CA HIS A 216 -22.92 2.88 0.44
C HIS A 216 -22.53 1.58 1.16
N LYS A 217 -23.38 0.54 1.09
CA LYS A 217 -23.11 -0.78 1.67
C LYS A 217 -21.97 -1.51 0.96
N ILE A 218 -21.82 -1.34 -0.36
CA ILE A 218 -20.77 -1.94 -1.18
C ILE A 218 -19.44 -1.24 -0.87
N ALA A 219 -19.38 0.10 -0.96
CA ALA A 219 -18.20 0.88 -0.58
C ALA A 219 -17.67 0.50 0.81
N ARG A 220 -18.58 0.49 1.80
CA ARG A 220 -18.24 0.18 3.20
C ARG A 220 -17.75 -1.25 3.38
N ARG A 221 -18.34 -2.22 2.69
CA ARG A 221 -17.98 -3.64 2.83
C ARG A 221 -16.69 -3.96 2.10
N GLY A 222 -16.51 -3.45 0.88
CA GLY A 222 -15.30 -3.68 0.11
C GLY A 222 -14.05 -3.18 0.83
N ALA A 223 -14.07 -1.93 1.30
CA ALA A 223 -12.96 -1.38 2.08
C ALA A 223 -12.75 -2.13 3.41
N LEU A 224 -13.82 -2.52 4.11
CA LEU A 224 -13.71 -3.32 5.34
C LEU A 224 -13.08 -4.70 5.08
N TYR A 225 -13.53 -5.41 4.04
CA TYR A 225 -13.00 -6.73 3.71
C TYR A 225 -11.54 -6.65 3.31
N GLY A 226 -11.17 -5.72 2.43
CA GLY A 226 -9.77 -5.60 2.04
C GLY A 226 -8.88 -5.13 3.20
N GLY A 227 -9.38 -4.27 4.10
CA GLY A 227 -8.67 -3.91 5.33
C GLY A 227 -8.46 -5.09 6.27
N VAL A 228 -9.48 -5.95 6.44
CA VAL A 228 -9.35 -7.17 7.26
C VAL A 228 -8.35 -8.15 6.64
N ILE A 229 -8.45 -8.39 5.33
CA ILE A 229 -7.53 -9.30 4.64
C ILE A 229 -6.09 -8.77 4.72
N PHE A 230 -5.88 -7.47 4.50
CA PHE A 230 -4.58 -6.83 4.69
C PHE A 230 -4.02 -7.08 6.08
N SER A 231 -4.80 -6.83 7.14
CA SER A 231 -4.34 -7.00 8.52
C SER A 231 -3.97 -8.45 8.85
N VAL A 232 -4.71 -9.42 8.29
CA VAL A 232 -4.39 -10.84 8.43
C VAL A 232 -3.09 -11.18 7.69
N LEU A 233 -2.93 -10.72 6.45
CA LEU A 233 -1.70 -10.92 5.69
C LEU A 233 -0.50 -10.27 6.37
N LEU A 234 -0.66 -9.05 6.91
CA LEU A 234 0.38 -8.36 7.66
C LEU A 234 0.82 -9.18 8.86
N LEU A 235 -0.12 -9.70 9.65
CA LEU A 235 0.20 -10.51 10.82
C LEU A 235 0.94 -11.80 10.45
N ILE A 236 0.49 -12.49 9.39
CA ILE A 236 1.10 -13.72 8.89
C ILE A 236 2.51 -13.44 8.34
N MET A 237 2.68 -12.37 7.56
CA MET A 237 3.99 -11.98 7.03
C MET A 237 4.96 -11.57 8.12
N VAL A 238 4.51 -10.78 9.10
CA VAL A 238 5.33 -10.44 10.28
C VAL A 238 5.79 -11.69 11.00
N ALA A 239 4.89 -12.66 11.24
CA ALA A 239 5.25 -13.92 11.87
C ALA A 239 6.24 -14.74 11.01
N GLY A 240 6.01 -14.84 9.70
CA GLY A 240 6.87 -15.60 8.78
C GLY A 240 8.29 -15.03 8.64
N ILE A 241 8.42 -13.70 8.53
CA ILE A 241 9.73 -13.04 8.48
C ILE A 241 10.39 -13.11 9.86
N LEU A 242 9.64 -12.93 10.96
CA LEU A 242 10.16 -13.06 12.32
C LEU A 242 10.75 -14.45 12.60
N SER A 243 10.14 -15.51 12.05
CA SER A 243 10.67 -16.89 12.12
C SER A 243 12.00 -17.08 11.40
N ASN A 244 12.40 -16.14 10.52
CA ASN A 244 13.64 -16.16 9.75
C ASN A 244 14.44 -14.85 9.87
N ILE A 245 14.27 -14.16 10.99
CA ILE A 245 14.80 -12.80 11.19
C ILE A 245 16.31 -12.69 10.96
N GLN A 246 17.08 -13.73 11.28
CA GLN A 246 18.54 -13.72 11.10
C GLN A 246 18.94 -13.53 9.64
N GLU A 247 18.32 -14.28 8.72
CA GLU A 247 18.62 -14.23 7.30
C GLU A 247 17.85 -13.09 6.62
N ALA A 248 16.64 -12.79 7.08
CA ALA A 248 15.86 -11.68 6.55
C ALA A 248 16.58 -10.32 6.69
N ASN A 249 17.39 -10.14 7.75
CA ASN A 249 18.19 -8.94 7.98
C ASN A 249 19.42 -8.81 7.06
N THR A 250 19.80 -9.83 6.28
CA THR A 250 21.01 -9.80 5.45
C THR A 250 20.78 -9.46 3.99
N VAL A 251 19.51 -9.34 3.56
CA VAL A 251 19.13 -9.14 2.16
C VAL A 251 18.14 -8.00 1.97
N GLU A 252 18.12 -7.43 0.77
CA GLU A 252 17.17 -6.37 0.40
C GLU A 252 15.75 -6.92 0.14
N LEU A 253 15.60 -8.17 -0.26
CA LEU A 253 14.30 -8.77 -0.57
C LEU A 253 14.05 -10.04 0.28
N PRO A 254 13.81 -9.91 1.60
CA PRO A 254 13.72 -11.06 2.51
C PRO A 254 12.66 -12.08 2.10
N THR A 255 11.53 -11.64 1.55
CA THR A 255 10.47 -12.56 1.14
C THR A 255 10.80 -13.34 -0.14
N LEU A 256 11.65 -12.79 -1.00
CA LEU A 256 12.17 -13.49 -2.18
C LEU A 256 13.16 -14.57 -1.75
N LEU A 257 14.06 -14.25 -0.82
CA LEU A 257 14.97 -15.22 -0.19
C LEU A 257 14.20 -16.37 0.46
N MET A 258 13.19 -16.05 1.27
CA MET A 258 12.33 -17.06 1.89
C MET A 258 11.61 -17.93 0.85
N ALA A 259 11.28 -17.40 -0.32
CA ALA A 259 10.66 -18.17 -1.40
C ALA A 259 11.68 -19.11 -2.09
N GLU A 260 12.89 -18.61 -2.34
CA GLU A 260 14.01 -19.35 -2.93
C GLU A 260 14.41 -20.56 -2.08
N GLN A 261 14.51 -20.37 -0.77
CA GLN A 261 14.86 -21.43 0.19
C GLN A 261 13.84 -22.57 0.23
N ILE A 262 12.57 -22.29 -0.09
CA ILE A 262 11.54 -23.33 -0.17
C ILE A 262 11.65 -24.05 -1.51
N HIS A 263 11.57 -23.31 -2.62
CA HIS A 263 11.63 -23.88 -3.97
C HIS A 263 11.82 -22.81 -5.05
N PRO A 264 12.63 -23.03 -6.12
CA PRO A 264 12.82 -22.07 -7.20
C PRO A 264 11.53 -21.60 -7.89
N VAL A 265 10.53 -22.48 -8.02
CA VAL A 265 9.21 -22.08 -8.57
C VAL A 265 8.52 -21.03 -7.71
N LEU A 266 8.64 -21.12 -6.38
CA LEU A 266 8.09 -20.11 -5.49
C LEU A 266 8.86 -18.79 -5.59
N MET A 267 10.19 -18.84 -5.77
CA MET A 267 11.01 -17.66 -6.05
C MET A 267 10.51 -16.91 -7.30
N TYR A 268 10.38 -17.58 -8.44
CA TYR A 268 9.90 -16.94 -9.68
C TYR A 268 8.45 -16.46 -9.57
N THR A 269 7.60 -17.21 -8.84
CA THR A 269 6.22 -16.81 -8.57
C THR A 269 6.20 -15.54 -7.73
N MET A 270 7.00 -15.47 -6.67
CA MET A 270 7.09 -14.32 -5.79
C MET A 270 7.66 -13.10 -6.50
N ALA A 271 8.71 -13.25 -7.30
CA ALA A 271 9.24 -12.19 -8.15
C ALA A 271 8.17 -11.63 -9.11
N THR A 272 7.38 -12.51 -9.73
CA THR A 272 6.25 -12.10 -10.59
C THR A 272 5.20 -11.30 -9.80
N VAL A 273 4.86 -11.77 -8.59
CA VAL A 273 3.93 -11.09 -7.70
C VAL A 273 4.46 -9.72 -7.28
N MET A 274 5.74 -9.61 -6.92
CA MET A 274 6.38 -8.34 -6.57
C MET A 274 6.25 -7.34 -7.70
N VAL A 275 6.65 -7.71 -8.92
CA VAL A 275 6.55 -6.82 -10.10
C VAL A 275 5.10 -6.39 -10.34
N ALA A 276 4.15 -7.32 -10.29
CA ALA A 276 2.74 -7.03 -10.54
C ALA A 276 2.14 -6.10 -9.46
N VAL A 277 2.52 -6.31 -8.20
CA VAL A 277 2.08 -5.48 -7.08
C VAL A 277 2.70 -4.09 -7.12
N ILE A 278 3.99 -3.98 -7.41
CA ILE A 278 4.70 -2.71 -7.58
C ILE A 278 4.03 -1.87 -8.67
N PHE A 279 3.75 -2.51 -9.81
CA PHE A 279 3.01 -1.90 -10.89
C PHE A 279 1.62 -1.40 -10.43
N ASN A 280 0.87 -2.24 -9.71
CA ASN A 280 -0.45 -1.89 -9.19
C ASN A 280 -0.41 -0.72 -8.18
N SER A 281 0.62 -0.65 -7.34
CA SER A 281 0.86 0.50 -6.46
C SER A 281 1.08 1.78 -7.24
N CYS A 282 1.90 1.75 -8.29
CA CYS A 282 2.11 2.90 -9.17
C CYS A 282 0.81 3.37 -9.83
N VAL A 283 -0.03 2.43 -10.31
CA VAL A 283 -1.34 2.75 -10.89
C VAL A 283 -2.23 3.45 -9.86
N GLY A 284 -2.33 2.91 -8.64
CA GLY A 284 -3.17 3.46 -7.59
C GLY A 284 -2.70 4.83 -7.05
N MET A 285 -1.42 5.19 -7.21
CA MET A 285 -0.89 6.51 -6.86
C MET A 285 -0.98 7.53 -8.01
N LEU A 286 -0.64 7.12 -9.24
CA LEU A 286 -0.66 8.01 -10.40
C LEU A 286 -2.09 8.34 -10.84
N TYR A 287 -3.02 7.39 -10.80
CA TYR A 287 -4.40 7.64 -11.22
C TYR A 287 -5.06 8.82 -10.46
N PRO A 288 -5.12 8.83 -9.11
CA PRO A 288 -5.70 9.95 -8.37
C PRO A 288 -4.92 11.25 -8.56
N LEU A 289 -3.59 11.18 -8.69
CA LEU A 289 -2.76 12.36 -8.94
C LEU A 289 -3.08 12.99 -10.31
N LEU A 290 -3.24 12.20 -11.35
CA LEU A 290 -3.62 12.70 -12.68
C LEU A 290 -5.02 13.28 -12.67
N ASN A 291 -5.96 12.57 -12.03
CA ASN A 291 -7.36 12.96 -11.91
C ASN A 291 -7.54 14.27 -11.11
N ARG A 292 -6.58 14.60 -10.24
CA ARG A 292 -6.56 15.86 -9.49
C ARG A 292 -6.42 17.11 -10.37
N PHE A 293 -5.71 16.99 -11.50
CA PHE A 293 -5.40 18.13 -12.37
C PHE A 293 -6.09 18.05 -13.73
N THR A 294 -6.53 16.86 -14.14
CA THR A 294 -6.99 16.60 -15.50
C THR A 294 -8.11 15.57 -15.51
N ALA A 295 -9.03 15.68 -16.47
CA ALA A 295 -10.08 14.68 -16.65
C ALA A 295 -9.52 13.41 -17.30
N PRO A 296 -9.87 12.19 -16.84
CA PRO A 296 -9.45 10.94 -17.45
C PRO A 296 -9.73 10.91 -18.97
N ASN A 297 -8.83 10.30 -19.74
CA ASN A 297 -8.87 10.21 -21.21
C ASN A 297 -8.74 11.51 -22.01
N SER A 298 -8.63 12.68 -21.35
CA SER A 298 -8.43 13.94 -22.05
C SER A 298 -6.99 14.10 -22.60
N LYS A 299 -6.79 15.00 -23.57
CA LYS A 299 -5.44 15.35 -24.05
C LYS A 299 -4.50 15.83 -22.92
N PRO A 300 -4.90 16.75 -22.01
CA PRO A 300 -4.03 17.17 -20.92
C PRO A 300 -3.70 16.02 -19.96
N TYR A 301 -4.60 15.07 -19.74
CA TYR A 301 -4.33 13.87 -18.93
C TYR A 301 -3.18 13.05 -19.52
N ARG A 302 -3.22 12.75 -20.83
CA ARG A 302 -2.16 11.98 -21.50
C ARG A 302 -0.82 12.71 -21.51
N LEU A 303 -0.84 14.04 -21.67
CA LEU A 303 0.37 14.85 -21.62
C LEU A 303 0.99 14.86 -20.22
N LEU A 304 0.17 15.07 -19.18
CA LEU A 304 0.63 15.04 -17.79
C LEU A 304 1.18 13.65 -17.42
N LEU A 305 0.47 12.58 -17.78
CA LEU A 305 0.93 11.20 -17.60
C LEU A 305 2.29 10.97 -18.26
N PHE A 306 2.46 11.37 -19.52
CA PHE A 306 3.72 11.21 -20.24
C PHE A 306 4.88 11.94 -19.56
N ILE A 307 4.66 13.20 -19.15
CA ILE A 307 5.67 14.00 -18.46
C ILE A 307 6.06 13.37 -17.13
N LEU A 308 5.08 13.00 -16.29
CA LEU A 308 5.33 12.38 -14.99
C LEU A 308 6.05 11.03 -15.12
N LEU A 309 5.73 10.24 -16.15
CA LEU A 309 6.39 8.96 -16.37
C LEU A 309 7.85 9.12 -16.82
N ILE A 310 8.15 10.09 -17.71
CA ILE A 310 9.53 10.37 -18.11
C ILE A 310 10.34 10.86 -16.91
N LEU A 311 9.83 11.85 -16.18
CA LEU A 311 10.51 12.38 -15.00
C LEU A 311 10.67 11.30 -13.94
N GLY A 312 9.65 10.46 -13.73
CA GLY A 312 9.71 9.36 -12.78
C GLY A 312 10.74 8.30 -13.14
N TYR A 313 10.85 7.95 -14.43
CA TYR A 313 11.91 7.07 -14.92
C TYR A 313 13.30 7.69 -14.69
N LEU A 314 13.51 8.95 -15.05
CA LEU A 314 14.80 9.63 -14.85
C LEU A 314 15.19 9.72 -13.37
N PHE A 315 14.23 10.03 -12.49
CA PHE A 315 14.48 10.10 -11.05
C PHE A 315 14.59 8.74 -10.37
N SER A 316 14.11 7.65 -10.99
CA SER A 316 14.26 6.30 -10.44
C SER A 316 15.73 5.85 -10.36
N PHE A 317 16.64 6.51 -11.08
CA PHE A 317 18.09 6.26 -11.00
C PHE A 317 18.80 7.03 -9.88
N VAL A 318 18.11 7.95 -9.19
CA VAL A 318 18.65 8.70 -8.05
C VAL A 318 18.51 7.83 -6.80
N GLY A 319 19.60 7.67 -6.03
CA GLY A 319 19.72 6.76 -4.88
C GLY A 319 18.49 6.71 -3.97
N PHE A 320 17.86 5.53 -3.95
CA PHE A 320 16.55 5.19 -3.39
C PHE A 320 16.49 5.14 -1.85
N ALA A 321 17.59 4.74 -1.19
CA ALA A 321 17.60 4.44 0.24
C ALA A 321 17.31 5.67 1.14
N ASP A 322 17.83 6.85 0.78
CA ASP A 322 17.65 8.07 1.58
C ASP A 322 16.24 8.66 1.46
N LEU A 323 15.60 8.46 0.30
CA LEU A 323 14.23 8.95 0.06
C LEU A 323 13.24 8.16 0.92
N VAL A 324 13.32 6.82 0.96
CA VAL A 324 12.41 5.97 1.75
C VAL A 324 12.48 6.28 3.24
N ASN A 325 13.70 6.36 3.80
CA ASN A 325 13.93 6.59 5.23
C ASN A 325 13.42 7.96 5.72
N THR A 326 13.34 8.95 4.82
CA THR A 326 12.87 10.31 5.15
C THR A 326 11.39 10.53 4.81
N VAL A 327 10.95 10.01 3.66
CA VAL A 327 9.62 10.26 3.09
C VAL A 327 8.54 9.45 3.79
N TYR A 328 8.81 8.18 4.12
CA TYR A 328 7.77 7.28 4.64
C TYR A 328 7.28 7.68 6.05
N PRO A 329 8.14 8.04 7.02
CA PRO A 329 7.67 8.51 8.32
C PRO A 329 6.80 9.79 8.21
N LEU A 330 7.22 10.75 7.38
CA LEU A 330 6.46 11.98 7.15
C LEU A 330 5.09 11.70 6.53
N PHE A 331 5.05 10.80 5.55
CA PHE A 331 3.79 10.40 4.93
C PHE A 331 2.87 9.68 5.92
N GLY A 332 3.46 8.85 6.80
CA GLY A 332 2.78 8.22 7.91
C GLY A 332 2.07 9.21 8.82
N TYR A 333 2.73 10.33 9.17
CA TYR A 333 2.13 11.37 10.00
C TYR A 333 0.95 12.08 9.33
N ILE A 334 1.00 12.32 8.01
CA ILE A 334 -0.13 12.87 7.27
C ILE A 334 -1.31 11.88 7.31
N GLY A 335 -1.06 10.61 7.07
CA GLY A 335 -2.10 9.59 7.14
C GLY A 335 -2.67 9.38 8.55
N LEU A 336 -1.86 9.53 9.60
CA LEU A 336 -2.33 9.56 10.98
C LEU A 336 -3.21 10.76 11.27
N PHE A 337 -2.83 11.94 10.78
CA PHE A 337 -3.66 13.14 10.91
C PHE A 337 -5.03 12.95 10.25
N ILE A 338 -5.06 12.38 9.05
CA ILE A 338 -6.30 12.01 8.36
C ILE A 338 -7.12 11.00 9.17
N THR A 339 -6.46 9.97 9.69
CA THR A 339 -7.11 8.92 10.48
C THR A 339 -7.72 9.47 11.76
N LEU A 340 -7.01 10.37 12.45
CA LEU A 340 -7.49 11.02 13.67
C LEU A 340 -8.73 11.86 13.38
N ALA A 341 -8.75 12.63 12.29
CA ALA A 341 -9.92 13.40 11.89
C ALA A 341 -11.13 12.51 11.58
N LEU A 342 -10.92 11.37 10.92
CA LEU A 342 -11.97 10.37 10.69
C LEU A 342 -12.48 9.75 11.99
N LEU A 343 -11.60 9.50 12.96
CA LEU A 343 -11.95 8.99 14.27
C LEU A 343 -12.82 9.98 15.05
N ILE A 344 -12.39 11.24 15.15
CA ILE A 344 -13.14 12.32 15.81
C ILE A 344 -14.53 12.43 15.19
N ARG A 345 -14.61 12.56 13.85
CA ARG A 345 -15.89 12.63 13.12
C ARG A 345 -16.78 11.41 13.38
N TRP A 346 -16.21 10.20 13.43
CA TRP A 346 -16.98 8.98 13.71
C TRP A 346 -17.57 8.97 15.13
N ILE A 347 -16.81 9.43 16.13
CA ILE A 347 -17.28 9.55 17.52
C ILE A 347 -18.38 10.61 17.61
N THR A 348 -18.16 11.81 17.04
CA THR A 348 -19.15 12.90 17.05
C THR A 348 -20.45 12.50 16.36
N ASN A 349 -20.39 11.72 15.28
CA ASN A 349 -21.58 11.22 14.58
C ASN A 349 -22.38 10.18 15.35
N LYS A 350 -21.78 9.52 16.34
CA LYS A 350 -22.50 8.62 17.25
C LYS A 350 -23.18 9.36 18.40
N THR A 351 -22.61 10.49 18.83
CA THR A 351 -23.10 11.25 19.98
C THR A 351 -24.03 12.40 19.60
N SER A 352 -23.95 12.91 18.36
CA SER A 352 -24.77 14.02 17.87
C SER A 352 -26.09 13.55 17.23
N LYS A 353 -27.19 14.29 17.50
CA LYS A 353 -28.49 14.11 16.81
C LYS A 353 -28.44 14.52 15.33
N LYS A 354 -27.56 15.47 14.97
CA LYS A 354 -27.26 15.83 13.58
C LYS A 354 -26.03 15.06 13.13
N LYS A 355 -26.20 14.15 12.18
CA LYS A 355 -25.07 13.45 11.55
C LYS A 355 -24.29 14.49 10.73
N LEU A 356 -23.06 14.79 11.15
CA LEU A 356 -22.08 15.37 10.26
C LEU A 356 -21.83 14.36 9.15
N MET A 357 -21.54 14.86 7.95
CA MET A 357 -21.59 14.10 6.72
C MET A 357 -20.96 12.72 6.82
#